data_AF-A0A1B6KGL3-F1
#
_entry.id   AF-A0A1B6KGL3-F1
#
_cell.length_a   1.000
_cell.length_b   1.000
_cell.length_c   1.000
_cell.angle_alpha   90.00
_cell.angle_beta   90.00
_cell.angle_gamma   90.00
#
_symmetry.space_group_name_H-M   'P 1'
#
loop_
_entity.id
_entity.type
_entity.pdbx_description
1 polymer ?
#
loop_
_entity_poly.entity_id
_entity_poly.type
_entity_poly.pdbx_seq_one_letter_code
_entity_poly.pdbx_strand_id
1 'polypeptide(L)'
;HGRVNTENKPFIVQNYCKYMGGIDSFDMMLYSYLDERRSMKYWRKAAFNIFFRMVLNSYIIYKENCANNKINPMSRYAFIVSIIECVTEEWLGERIENEAT
;
A
#
# COMPACT_ATOMS: atom_id res chain seq x y z
N HIS A 1 12.78 -5.54 27.51
CA HIS A 1 11.34 -5.29 27.29
C HIS A 1 10.62 -6.63 27.32
N GLY A 2 10.09 -6.98 28.49
CA GLY A 2 9.56 -8.31 28.79
C GLY A 2 8.27 -8.60 28.01
N ARG A 3 8.25 -9.71 27.28
CA ARG A 3 7.01 -10.30 26.77
C ARG A 3 6.20 -10.76 27.98
N VAL A 4 5.16 -10.03 28.33
CA VAL A 4 4.20 -10.42 29.37
C VAL A 4 3.53 -11.71 28.91
N ASN A 5 3.65 -12.74 29.75
CA ASN A 5 3.14 -14.09 29.52
C ASN A 5 1.62 -14.03 29.21
N THR A 6 1.19 -14.53 28.06
CA THR A 6 -0.20 -14.43 27.56
C THR A 6 -1.16 -15.42 28.26
N GLU A 7 -0.62 -16.34 29.05
CA GLU A 7 -1.34 -17.48 29.63
C GLU A 7 -2.44 -17.09 30.64
N ASN A 8 -2.42 -15.86 31.20
CA ASN A 8 -3.39 -15.42 32.22
C ASN A 8 -4.39 -14.34 31.74
N LYS A 9 -4.45 -14.03 30.44
CA LYS A 9 -5.39 -13.00 29.96
C LYS A 9 -6.77 -13.61 29.66
N PRO A 10 -7.88 -12.97 30.06
CA PRO A 10 -9.21 -13.40 29.66
C PRO A 10 -9.32 -13.53 28.13
N PHE A 11 -10.04 -14.55 27.66
CA PHE A 11 -10.21 -14.83 26.23
C PHE A 11 -10.63 -13.59 25.43
N ILE A 12 -11.52 -12.76 25.99
CA ILE A 12 -11.96 -11.50 25.38
C ILE A 12 -10.83 -10.51 25.14
N VAL A 13 -9.87 -10.40 26.07
CA VAL A 13 -8.71 -9.52 25.95
C VAL A 13 -7.75 -10.04 24.89
N GLN A 14 -7.54 -11.36 24.85
CA GLN A 14 -6.70 -11.97 23.82
C GLN A 14 -7.29 -11.77 22.42
N ASN A 15 -8.61 -11.98 22.28
CA ASN A 15 -9.32 -11.81 21.02
C ASN A 15 -9.25 -10.35 20.55
N TYR A 16 -9.48 -9.39 21.45
CA TYR A 16 -9.34 -7.97 21.13
C TYR A 16 -7.92 -7.63 20.67
N CYS A 17 -6.89 -7.98 21.46
CA CYS A 17 -5.50 -7.67 21.10
C CYS A 17 -5.06 -8.31 19.79
N LYS A 18 -5.59 -9.49 19.44
CA LYS A 18 -5.29 -10.18 18.18
C LYS A 18 -5.77 -9.40 16.95
N TYR A 19 -6.94 -8.76 17.03
CA TYR A 19 -7.56 -8.09 15.88
C TYR A 19 -7.41 -6.56 15.89
N MET A 20 -7.08 -5.96 17.04
CA MET A 20 -6.94 -4.50 17.19
C MET A 20 -5.89 -3.89 16.26
N GLY A 21 -4.79 -4.61 15.99
CA GLY A 21 -3.66 -4.09 15.23
C GLY A 21 -3.85 -3.99 13.71
N GLY A 22 -5.04 -4.32 13.18
CA GLY A 22 -5.31 -4.27 11.74
C GLY A 22 -5.16 -2.86 11.16
N ILE A 23 -5.68 -1.84 11.86
CA ILE A 23 -5.61 -0.43 11.45
C ILE A 23 -4.17 0.08 11.54
N ASP A 24 -3.50 -0.16 12.67
CA ASP A 24 -2.12 0.28 12.87
C ASP A 24 -1.15 -0.35 11.84
N SER A 25 -1.38 -1.63 11.52
CA SER A 25 -0.59 -2.32 10.49
C SER A 25 -0.84 -1.73 9.10
N PHE A 26 -2.08 -1.35 8.80
CA PHE A 26 -2.44 -0.71 7.54
C PHE A 26 -1.79 0.68 7.41
N ASP A 27 -1.87 1.49 8.46
CA ASP A 27 -1.25 2.82 8.48
C ASP A 27 0.29 2.70 8.42
N MET A 28 0.90 1.74 9.11
CA MET A 28 2.35 1.47 9.00
C MET A 28 2.76 1.11 7.56
N MET A 29 2.00 0.25 6.88
CA MET A 29 2.24 -0.08 5.47
C MET A 29 2.11 1.13 4.54
N LEU A 30 1.25 2.09 4.89
CA LEU A 30 1.09 3.32 4.14
C LEU A 30 2.32 4.22 4.30
N TYR A 31 2.83 4.38 5.53
CA TYR A 31 4.02 5.18 5.83
C TYR A 31 5.28 4.73 5.11
N SER A 32 5.43 3.43 4.80
CA SER A 32 6.60 2.93 4.05
C SER A 32 6.70 3.46 2.62
N TYR A 33 5.61 3.96 2.03
CA TYR A 33 5.54 4.48 0.65
C TYR A 33 4.99 5.91 0.57
N LEU A 34 4.62 6.51 1.69
CA LEU A 34 4.18 7.90 1.74
C LEU A 34 5.39 8.81 1.48
N ASP A 35 5.34 9.51 0.34
CA ASP A 35 6.29 10.55 0.03
C ASP A 35 6.05 11.75 0.97
N GLU A 36 7.01 12.04 1.85
CA GLU A 36 6.94 13.11 2.84
C GLU A 36 7.16 14.49 2.19
N ARG A 37 6.53 14.74 1.03
CA ARG A 37 6.60 16.03 0.35
C ARG A 37 6.05 17.11 1.27
N ARG A 38 6.90 18.08 1.62
CA ARG A 38 6.48 19.32 2.30
C ARG A 38 5.57 20.13 1.39
N SER A 39 4.26 19.82 1.43
CA SER A 39 3.21 20.62 0.79
C SER A 39 2.54 21.50 1.84
N MET A 40 2.51 22.82 1.59
CA MET A 40 1.74 23.78 2.39
C MET A 40 0.22 23.64 2.20
N LYS A 41 -0.21 22.96 1.12
CA LYS A 41 -1.63 22.76 0.80
C LYS A 41 -2.11 21.41 1.33
N TYR A 42 -2.98 21.42 2.35
CA TYR A 42 -3.52 20.22 3.00
C TYR A 42 -4.31 19.30 2.08
N TRP A 43 -5.05 19.86 1.12
CA TRP A 43 -5.83 19.05 0.17
C TRP A 43 -4.95 18.12 -0.68
N ARG A 44 -3.69 18.50 -0.98
CA ARG A 44 -2.74 17.63 -1.69
C ARG A 44 -2.40 16.41 -0.85
N LYS A 45 -2.18 16.60 0.45
CA LYS A 45 -1.91 15.49 1.39
C LYS A 45 -3.10 14.54 1.44
N ALA A 46 -4.33 15.06 1.51
CA ALA A 46 -5.54 14.24 1.49
C ALA A 46 -5.69 13.45 0.17
N ALA A 47 -5.51 14.12 -0.98
CA ALA A 47 -5.62 13.47 -2.28
C ALA A 47 -4.58 12.33 -2.45
N PHE A 48 -3.31 12.59 -2.17
CA PHE A 48 -2.27 11.56 -2.26
C PHE A 48 -2.48 10.43 -1.26
N ASN A 49 -2.94 10.73 -0.04
CA ASN A 49 -3.30 9.71 0.94
C ASN A 49 -4.40 8.77 0.42
N ILE A 50 -5.40 9.29 -0.29
CA ILE A 50 -6.43 8.48 -0.95
C ILE A 50 -5.80 7.59 -2.04
N PHE A 51 -4.94 8.16 -2.90
CA PHE A 51 -4.25 7.37 -3.94
C PHE A 51 -3.41 6.23 -3.35
N PHE A 52 -2.62 6.49 -2.31
CA PHE A 52 -1.82 5.45 -1.67
C PHE A 52 -2.67 4.34 -1.06
N ARG A 53 -3.83 4.68 -0.49
CA ARG A 53 -4.80 3.69 0.01
C ARG A 53 -5.41 2.86 -1.12
N MET A 54 -5.76 3.49 -2.25
CA MET A 54 -6.24 2.77 -3.44
C MET A 54 -5.21 1.77 -3.97
N VAL A 55 -3.94 2.19 -4.09
CA VAL A 55 -2.84 1.33 -4.56
C VAL A 55 -2.53 0.19 -3.57
N LEU A 56 -2.62 0.45 -2.26
CA LEU A 56 -2.44 -0.60 -1.26
C LEU A 56 -3.58 -1.63 -1.32
N ASN A 57 -4.83 -1.17 -1.48
CA ASN A 57 -5.99 -2.05 -1.61
C ASN A 57 -5.92 -2.88 -2.91
N SER A 58 -5.52 -2.28 -4.03
CA SER A 58 -5.33 -3.03 -5.28
C SER A 58 -4.25 -4.09 -5.16
N TYR A 59 -3.15 -3.81 -4.43
CA TYR A 59 -2.12 -4.81 -4.15
C TYR A 59 -2.61 -5.98 -3.29
N ILE A 60 -3.49 -5.72 -2.31
CA ILE A 60 -4.12 -6.77 -1.49
C ILE A 60 -4.95 -7.70 -2.37
N ILE A 61 -5.82 -7.13 -3.22
CA ILE A 61 -6.64 -7.88 -4.18
C ILE A 61 -5.76 -8.67 -5.15
N TYR A 62 -4.71 -8.05 -5.69
CA TYR A 62 -3.74 -8.72 -6.56
C TYR A 62 -3.11 -9.95 -5.88
N LYS A 63 -2.64 -9.81 -4.63
CA LYS A 63 -2.06 -10.93 -3.88
C LYS A 63 -3.06 -12.06 -3.65
N GLU A 64 -4.32 -11.72 -3.34
CA GLU A 64 -5.39 -12.70 -3.17
C GLU A 64 -5.65 -13.47 -4.47
N ASN A 65 -5.71 -12.77 -5.60
CA ASN A 65 -5.83 -13.38 -6.92
C ASN A 65 -4.63 -14.26 -7.27
N CYS A 66 -3.41 -13.84 -6.94
CA CYS A 66 -2.21 -14.68 -7.12
C CYS A 66 -2.30 -15.95 -6.29
N ALA A 67 -2.70 -15.85 -5.01
CA ALA A 67 -2.87 -17.02 -4.15
C ALA A 67 -3.92 -18.00 -4.69
N ASN A 68 -5.06 -17.49 -5.14
CA ASN A 68 -6.13 -18.30 -5.74
C ASN A 68 -5.66 -19.03 -7.02
N ASN A 69 -4.79 -18.40 -7.80
CA ASN A 69 -4.24 -18.97 -9.03
C ASN A 69 -2.90 -19.72 -8.82
N LYS A 70 -2.43 -19.88 -7.57
CA LYS A 70 -1.15 -20.52 -7.22
C LYS A 70 0.07 -19.87 -7.90
N ILE A 71 0.00 -18.56 -8.11
CA ILE A 71 1.08 -17.74 -8.69
C ILE A 71 1.82 -17.05 -7.55
N ASN A 72 3.14 -16.97 -7.65
CA ASN A 72 3.92 -16.16 -6.71
C ASN A 72 3.71 -14.67 -7.04
N PRO A 73 3.15 -13.87 -6.11
CA PRO A 73 2.93 -12.46 -6.36
C PRO A 73 4.27 -11.71 -6.41
N MET A 74 4.33 -10.67 -7.24
CA MET A 74 5.45 -9.75 -7.23
C MET A 74 5.51 -8.94 -5.92
N SER A 75 6.69 -8.38 -5.64
CA SER A 75 6.85 -7.47 -4.50
C SER A 75 5.97 -6.23 -4.66
N ARG A 76 5.56 -5.62 -3.55
CA ARG A 76 4.75 -4.39 -3.58
C ARG A 76 5.43 -3.27 -4.37
N TYR A 77 6.75 -3.16 -4.28
CA TYR A 77 7.52 -2.20 -5.06
C TYR A 77 7.39 -2.45 -6.57
N ALA A 78 7.63 -3.68 -7.02
CA ALA A 78 7.51 -4.05 -8.43
C ALA A 78 6.08 -3.82 -8.96
N PHE A 79 5.07 -4.14 -8.14
CA PHE A 79 3.67 -3.87 -8.47
C PHE A 79 3.40 -2.38 -8.67
N ILE A 80 3.89 -1.52 -7.77
CA ILE A 80 3.74 -0.07 -7.90
C ILE A 80 4.45 0.45 -9.15
N VAL A 81 5.66 -0.03 -9.43
CA VAL A 81 6.40 0.32 -10.66
C VAL A 81 5.59 -0.04 -11.90
N SER A 82 5.02 -1.25 -11.97
CA SER A 82 4.20 -1.66 -13.12
C SER A 82 2.95 -0.79 -13.32
N ILE A 83 2.35 -0.30 -12.22
CA ILE A 83 1.22 0.64 -12.31
C ILE A 83 1.70 1.97 -12.88
N ILE A 84 2.82 2.49 -12.40
CA ILE A 84 3.38 3.75 -12.89
C ILE A 84 3.69 3.63 -14.38
N GLU A 85 4.41 2.60 -14.79
CA GLU A 85 4.76 2.35 -16.20
C GLU A 85 3.50 2.33 -17.08
N CYS A 86 2.50 1.52 -16.69
CA CYS A 86 1.23 1.41 -17.42
C CYS A 86 0.47 2.74 -17.53
N VAL A 87 0.42 3.54 -16.46
CA VAL A 87 -0.29 4.84 -16.48
C VAL A 87 0.50 5.91 -17.25
N THR A 88 1.82 5.79 -17.33
CA THR A 88 2.68 6.76 -18.04
C THR A 88 2.90 6.43 -19.50
N GLU A 89 2.56 5.22 -19.95
CA GLU A 89 2.88 4.69 -21.28
C GLU A 89 2.39 5.61 -22.41
N GLU A 90 1.09 5.95 -22.41
CA GLU A 90 0.47 6.81 -23.42
C GLU A 90 1.14 8.20 -23.46
N TRP A 91 1.31 8.83 -22.29
CA TRP A 91 1.87 10.18 -22.20
C TRP A 91 3.35 10.25 -22.59
N LEU A 92 4.14 9.22 -22.25
CA LEU A 92 5.55 9.17 -22.66
C LEU A 92 5.69 8.92 -24.16
N GLY A 93 4.79 8.13 -24.76
CA GLY A 93 4.75 7.90 -26.21
C GLY A 93 4.52 9.21 -26.98
N GLU A 94 3.48 9.96 -26.62
CA GLU A 94 3.17 11.26 -27.24
C GLU A 94 4.34 12.25 -27.13
N ARG A 95 5.04 12.27 -25.99
CA ARG A 95 6.18 13.16 -25.80
C ARG A 95 7.36 12.85 -26.71
N ILE A 96 7.67 11.56 -26.88
CA ILE A 96 8.78 11.13 -27.74
C ILE A 96 8.48 11.47 -29.20
N GLU A 97 7.23 11.28 -29.65
CA GLU A 97 6.79 11.66 -31.01
C GLU A 97 6.88 13.19 -31.25
N ASN A 98 6.45 13.99 -30.27
CA ASN A 98 6.51 15.45 -30.35
C ASN A 98 7.95 16.01 -30.30
N GLU A 99 8.87 15.35 -29.60
CA GLU A 99 10.30 15.75 -29.55
C GLU A 99 11.08 15.29 -30.80
N ALA A 100 10.57 14.31 -31.54
CA ALA A 100 11.15 13.79 -32.79
C ALA A 100 10.71 14.53 -34.06
N THR A 101 9.70 15.41 -33.95
CA THR A 101 9.13 16.21 -35.05
C THR A 101 9.66 17.64 -35.03
#